data_AF-A0A7R8VXW1-F1
#
_entry.id   AF-A0A7R8VXW1-F1
#
_cell.length_a   1.000
_cell.length_b   1.000
_cell.length_c   1.000
_cell.angle_alpha   90.00
_cell.angle_beta   90.00
_cell.angle_gamma   90.00
#
_symmetry.space_group_name_H-M   'P 1'
#
loop_
_entity.id
_entity.type
_entity.pdbx_description
1 polymer ?
#
loop_
_entity_poly.entity_id
_entity_poly.type
_entity_poly.pdbx_seq_one_letter_code
_entity_poly.pdbx_strand_id
1 'polypeptide(L)'
;MLLSYLWQRQRIWLLVVVFICLLFMYYFEMKVTYLEDSKHNLELAMVRMQLREVELRRSLKTPPSDADPDRDLVVVYNRVPKTGSTSLVGVAYDLCKLNNFHVLHVNITGNMHVLSLPNQLRFVQNVTRWTSIKPAFYHGHVAFVDFGKFGAPQPLYVNLIRKPLDRLVSYYYFLRYGDNFRPHLVRRKHGDKV
;
A
#
# COMPACT_ATOMS: atom_id res chain seq x y z
N MET A 1 -26.39 -67.07 14.14
CA MET A 1 -27.45 -66.11 13.75
C MET A 1 -27.21 -64.70 14.32
N LEU A 2 -26.76 -64.55 15.58
CA LEU A 2 -26.47 -63.22 16.17
C LEU A 2 -25.20 -62.53 15.60
N LEU A 3 -24.11 -63.27 15.33
CA LEU A 3 -22.88 -62.70 14.75
C LEU A 3 -23.06 -62.16 13.32
N SER A 4 -23.85 -62.85 12.48
CA SER A 4 -24.16 -62.39 11.12
C SER A 4 -25.02 -61.12 11.12
N TYR A 5 -25.94 -61.01 12.08
CA TYR A 5 -26.77 -59.81 12.26
C TYR A 5 -25.95 -58.60 12.78
N LEU A 6 -25.03 -58.84 13.73
CA LEU A 6 -24.11 -57.80 14.22
C LEU A 6 -23.14 -57.33 13.13
N TRP A 7 -22.63 -58.24 12.31
CA TRP A 7 -21.80 -57.90 11.14
C TRP A 7 -22.59 -57.05 10.14
N GLN A 8 -23.81 -57.46 9.80
CA GLN A 8 -24.66 -56.74 8.86
C GLN A 8 -25.01 -55.33 9.36
N ARG A 9 -25.26 -55.18 10.67
CA ARG A 9 -25.47 -53.87 11.32
C ARG A 9 -24.23 -52.97 11.25
N GLN A 10 -23.03 -53.51 11.48
CA GLN A 10 -21.79 -52.72 11.36
C GLN A 10 -21.52 -52.25 9.92
N ARG A 11 -21.82 -53.08 8.91
CA ARG A 11 -21.73 -52.68 7.50
C ARG A 11 -22.66 -51.53 7.16
N ILE A 12 -23.88 -51.54 7.68
CA ILE A 12 -24.85 -50.45 7.48
C ILE A 12 -24.33 -49.14 8.11
N TRP A 13 -23.79 -49.20 9.33
CA TRP A 13 -23.20 -48.01 9.98
C TRP A 13 -22.00 -47.44 9.22
N LEU A 14 -21.13 -48.30 8.68
CA LEU A 14 -20.03 -47.87 7.83
C LEU A 14 -20.52 -47.17 6.56
N LEU A 15 -21.55 -47.71 5.90
CA LEU A 15 -22.15 -47.08 4.73
C LEU A 15 -22.78 -45.72 5.05
N VAL A 16 -23.44 -45.59 6.20
CA VAL A 16 -24.01 -44.30 6.66
C VAL A 16 -22.91 -43.27 6.93
N VAL A 17 -21.81 -43.65 7.58
CA VAL A 17 -20.68 -42.74 7.82
C VAL A 17 -20.05 -42.30 6.50
N VAL A 18 -19.82 -43.22 5.57
CA VAL A 18 -19.30 -42.88 4.23
C VAL A 18 -20.25 -41.93 3.50
N PHE A 19 -21.56 -42.15 3.57
CA PHE A 19 -22.54 -41.27 2.96
C PHE A 19 -22.53 -39.86 3.57
N ILE A 20 -22.41 -39.73 4.90
CA ILE A 20 -22.28 -38.44 5.57
C ILE A 20 -20.97 -37.75 5.17
N CYS A 21 -19.86 -38.49 5.09
CA CYS A 21 -18.58 -37.96 4.63
C CYS A 21 -18.66 -37.45 3.18
N LEU A 22 -19.36 -38.16 2.29
CA LEU A 22 -19.56 -37.72 0.90
C LEU A 22 -20.42 -36.46 0.82
N LEU A 23 -21.51 -36.37 1.61
CA LEU A 23 -22.30 -35.15 1.70
C LEU A 23 -21.50 -33.97 2.24
N PHE A 24 -20.64 -34.22 3.24
CA PHE A 24 -19.75 -33.21 3.78
C PHE A 24 -18.73 -32.75 2.73
N MET A 25 -18.07 -33.67 2.02
CA MET A 25 -17.14 -33.33 0.95
C MET A 25 -17.83 -32.52 -0.15
N TYR A 26 -19.03 -32.92 -0.59
CA TYR A 26 -19.81 -32.19 -1.57
C TYR A 26 -20.17 -30.77 -1.09
N TYR A 27 -20.57 -30.62 0.18
CA TYR A 27 -20.83 -29.31 0.77
C TYR A 27 -19.57 -28.41 0.75
N PHE A 28 -18.40 -28.97 1.07
CA PHE A 28 -17.14 -28.23 1.03
C PHE A 28 -16.74 -27.83 -0.38
N GLU A 29 -16.86 -28.71 -1.36
CA GLU A 29 -16.62 -28.38 -2.77
C GLU A 29 -17.52 -27.23 -3.23
N MET A 30 -18.82 -27.30 -2.92
CA MET A 30 -19.77 -26.22 -3.22
C MET A 30 -19.42 -24.90 -2.52
N LYS A 31 -18.86 -24.96 -1.31
CA LYS A 31 -18.45 -23.74 -0.59
C LYS A 31 -17.17 -23.15 -1.17
N VAL A 32 -16.24 -23.99 -1.59
CA VAL A 32 -14.98 -23.58 -2.24
C VAL A 32 -15.27 -22.93 -3.58
N THR A 33 -16.10 -23.54 -4.44
CA THR A 33 -16.48 -22.97 -5.74
C THR A 33 -17.20 -21.63 -5.57
N TYR A 34 -18.13 -21.54 -4.62
CA TYR A 34 -18.80 -20.28 -4.29
C TYR A 34 -17.82 -19.17 -3.86
N LEU A 35 -16.81 -19.50 -3.06
CA LEU A 35 -15.80 -18.54 -2.62
C LEU A 35 -14.89 -18.09 -3.77
N GLU A 36 -14.55 -19.02 -4.66
CA GLU A 36 -13.73 -18.73 -5.84
C GLU A 36 -14.45 -17.82 -6.83
N ASP A 37 -15.74 -18.07 -7.09
CA ASP A 37 -16.60 -17.21 -7.91
C ASP A 37 -16.75 -15.81 -7.30
N SER A 38 -16.97 -15.73 -5.98
CA SER A 38 -17.08 -14.45 -5.26
C SER A 38 -15.78 -13.65 -5.35
N LYS A 39 -14.63 -14.32 -5.23
CA LYS A 39 -13.32 -13.70 -5.40
C LYS A 39 -13.14 -13.15 -6.81
N HIS A 40 -13.46 -13.92 -7.85
CA HIS A 40 -13.37 -13.44 -9.24
C HIS A 40 -14.29 -12.25 -9.52
N ASN A 41 -15.51 -12.26 -8.97
CA ASN A 41 -16.42 -11.11 -9.07
C ASN A 41 -15.84 -9.86 -8.40
N LEU A 42 -15.19 -10.01 -7.26
CA LEU A 42 -14.52 -8.90 -6.56
C LEU A 42 -13.32 -8.36 -7.37
N GLU A 43 -12.50 -9.25 -7.92
CA GLU A 43 -11.37 -8.88 -8.79
C GLU A 43 -11.85 -8.10 -10.02
N LEU A 44 -12.93 -8.56 -10.67
CA LEU A 44 -13.54 -7.86 -11.81
C LEU A 44 -14.10 -6.49 -11.42
N ALA A 45 -14.76 -6.37 -10.27
CA ALA A 45 -15.25 -5.09 -9.77
C ALA A 45 -14.10 -4.11 -9.51
N MET A 46 -12.99 -4.56 -8.91
CA MET A 46 -11.81 -3.75 -8.69
C MET A 46 -11.19 -3.24 -10.00
N VAL A 47 -11.03 -4.11 -11.01
CA VAL A 47 -10.50 -3.72 -12.33
C VAL A 47 -11.39 -2.66 -12.98
N ARG A 48 -12.72 -2.84 -12.94
CA ARG A 48 -13.67 -1.84 -13.47
C ARG A 48 -13.57 -0.49 -12.75
N MET A 49 -13.41 -0.49 -11.43
CA MET A 49 -13.22 0.74 -10.67
C MET A 49 -11.91 1.44 -11.04
N GLN A 50 -10.81 0.69 -11.20
CA GLN A 50 -9.53 1.24 -11.64
C GLN A 50 -9.61 1.85 -13.04
N LEU A 51 -10.29 1.20 -13.99
CA LEU A 51 -10.49 1.73 -15.33
C LEU A 51 -11.28 3.04 -15.30
N ARG A 52 -12.37 3.09 -14.52
CA ARG A 52 -13.17 4.31 -14.35
C ARG A 52 -12.36 5.47 -13.77
N GLU A 53 -11.48 5.19 -12.80
CA GLU A 53 -10.58 6.20 -12.24
C GLU A 53 -9.59 6.73 -13.28
N VAL A 54 -9.00 5.84 -14.10
CA VAL A 54 -8.08 6.23 -15.19
C VAL A 54 -8.80 7.07 -16.23
N GLU A 55 -10.02 6.70 -16.62
CA GLU A 55 -10.82 7.44 -17.58
C GLU A 55 -11.23 8.83 -17.05
N LEU A 56 -11.63 8.92 -15.78
CA LEU A 56 -11.89 10.19 -15.11
C LEU A 56 -10.63 11.07 -15.10
N ARG A 57 -9.46 10.52 -14.78
CA ARG A 57 -8.18 11.24 -14.83
C ARG A 57 -7.83 11.70 -16.24
N ARG A 58 -8.15 10.93 -17.29
CA ARG A 58 -7.95 11.36 -18.68
C ARG A 58 -8.88 12.50 -19.06
N SER A 59 -10.16 12.41 -18.67
CA SER A 59 -11.16 13.46 -18.91
C SER A 59 -10.82 14.77 -18.18
N LEU A 60 -10.31 14.68 -16.94
CA LEU A 60 -9.80 15.83 -16.19
C LEU A 60 -8.47 16.40 -16.73
N LYS A 61 -7.74 15.62 -17.54
CA LYS A 61 -6.45 16.01 -18.13
C LYS A 61 -6.59 16.63 -19.53
N THR A 62 -7.77 16.76 -20.12
CA THR A 62 -7.96 17.54 -21.36
C THR A 62 -7.67 19.01 -21.05
N PRO A 63 -6.48 19.56 -21.39
CA PRO A 63 -6.12 20.91 -21.01
C PRO A 63 -6.73 21.90 -22.02
N PRO A 64 -7.07 23.13 -21.62
CA PRO A 64 -7.14 24.22 -22.59
C PRO A 64 -5.74 24.38 -23.23
N SER A 65 -5.73 24.55 -24.55
CA SER A 65 -4.64 24.19 -25.48
C SER A 65 -3.29 24.90 -25.37
N ASP A 66 -2.95 25.62 -24.29
CA ASP A 66 -1.70 26.41 -24.24
C ASP A 66 -0.97 26.41 -22.87
N ALA A 67 -1.43 25.64 -21.89
CA ALA A 67 -0.73 25.49 -20.61
C ALA A 67 0.08 24.19 -20.58
N ASP A 68 1.40 24.30 -20.38
CA ASP A 68 2.29 23.15 -20.13
C ASP A 68 1.71 22.31 -18.97
N PRO A 69 1.18 21.10 -19.25
CA PRO A 69 0.44 20.31 -18.26
C PRO A 69 1.32 19.86 -17.09
N ASP A 70 2.64 19.93 -17.25
CA ASP A 70 3.60 19.49 -16.24
C ASP A 70 4.04 20.64 -15.31
N ARG A 71 3.75 21.91 -15.62
CA ARG A 71 4.15 23.06 -14.77
C ARG A 71 3.58 23.01 -13.36
N ASP A 72 2.37 22.47 -13.20
CA ASP A 72 1.70 22.36 -11.90
C ASP A 72 1.76 20.93 -11.32
N LEU A 73 2.53 20.02 -11.92
CA LEU A 73 2.60 18.64 -11.49
C LEU A 73 3.24 18.52 -10.10
N VAL A 74 2.49 17.90 -9.19
CA VAL A 74 2.98 17.56 -7.86
C VAL A 74 2.85 16.08 -7.60
N VAL A 75 3.95 15.46 -7.22
CA VAL A 75 4.04 14.06 -6.82
C VAL A 75 4.31 13.99 -5.33
N VAL A 76 3.53 13.19 -4.60
CA VAL A 76 3.71 12.91 -3.18
C VAL A 76 4.09 11.44 -3.01
N TYR A 77 5.33 11.21 -2.58
CA TYR A 77 5.86 9.93 -2.17
C TYR A 77 5.83 9.79 -0.64
N ASN A 78 4.71 9.30 -0.12
CA ASN A 78 4.52 9.06 1.31
C ASN A 78 5.21 7.75 1.75
N ARG A 79 6.55 7.79 1.73
CA ARG A 79 7.44 6.64 1.77
C ARG A 79 7.29 5.78 3.02
N VAL A 80 7.15 4.48 2.81
CA VAL A 80 7.20 3.47 3.86
C VAL A 80 8.68 3.17 4.23
N PRO A 81 9.02 3.01 5.52
CA PRO A 81 10.36 2.58 5.92
C PRO A 81 10.70 1.16 5.42
N LYS A 82 11.98 0.93 5.10
CA LYS A 82 12.56 -0.39 4.78
C LYS A 82 12.05 -1.06 3.50
N THR A 83 11.64 -0.24 2.53
CA THR A 83 11.12 -0.69 1.22
C THR A 83 12.02 -0.31 0.04
N GLY A 84 13.24 0.17 0.28
CA GLY A 84 14.10 0.74 -0.78
C GLY A 84 13.85 2.23 -1.05
N SER A 85 13.08 2.89 -0.18
CA SER A 85 12.69 4.30 -0.35
C SER A 85 13.85 5.29 -0.43
N THR A 86 15.01 4.99 0.19
CA THR A 86 16.19 5.85 0.10
C THR A 86 16.80 5.82 -1.31
N SER A 87 16.84 4.64 -1.95
CA SER A 87 17.37 4.50 -3.31
C SER A 87 16.50 5.24 -4.32
N LEU A 88 15.17 5.12 -4.22
CA LEU A 88 14.25 5.85 -5.10
C LEU A 88 14.38 7.37 -4.97
N VAL A 89 14.49 7.86 -3.73
CA VAL A 89 14.70 9.28 -3.46
C VAL A 89 16.08 9.76 -3.98
N GLY A 90 17.11 8.91 -3.91
CA GLY A 90 18.42 9.19 -4.51
C GLY A 90 18.29 9.51 -6.01
N VAL A 91 17.64 8.61 -6.75
CA VAL A 91 17.36 8.83 -8.19
C VAL A 91 16.57 10.12 -8.44
N ALA A 92 15.58 10.41 -7.59
CA ALA A 92 14.81 11.65 -7.72
C ALA A 92 15.69 12.90 -7.53
N TYR A 93 16.62 12.89 -6.57
CA TYR A 93 17.57 14.00 -6.38
C TYR A 93 18.59 14.12 -7.52
N ASP A 94 19.01 13.01 -8.12
CA ASP A 94 19.95 13.03 -9.24
C ASP A 94 19.30 13.61 -10.51
N LEU A 95 18.03 13.29 -10.75
CA LEU A 95 17.29 13.72 -11.93
C LEU A 95 16.64 15.10 -11.80
N CYS A 96 16.48 15.64 -10.60
CA CYS A 96 15.73 16.88 -10.37
C CYS A 96 16.32 18.08 -11.11
N LYS A 97 17.65 18.16 -11.18
CA LYS A 97 18.36 19.24 -11.88
C LYS A 97 18.26 19.13 -13.40
N LEU A 98 18.29 17.90 -13.92
CA LEU A 98 18.23 17.65 -15.36
C LEU A 98 16.83 17.88 -15.92
N ASN A 99 15.82 17.50 -15.14
CA ASN A 99 14.42 17.55 -15.57
C ASN A 99 13.66 18.76 -15.00
N ASN A 100 14.36 19.72 -14.40
CA ASN A 100 13.81 20.98 -13.86
C ASN A 100 12.61 20.81 -12.93
N PHE A 101 12.72 19.92 -11.94
CA PHE A 101 11.73 19.78 -10.86
C PHE A 101 12.38 19.86 -9.48
N HIS A 102 11.59 20.10 -8.45
CA HIS A 102 12.08 20.24 -7.08
C HIS A 102 11.83 18.98 -6.25
N VAL A 103 12.78 18.59 -5.40
CA VAL A 103 12.60 17.48 -4.44
C VAL A 103 12.57 18.04 -3.04
N LEU A 104 11.49 17.78 -2.30
CA LEU A 104 11.30 18.30 -0.94
C LEU A 104 11.11 17.16 0.06
N HIS A 105 11.86 17.19 1.15
CA HIS A 105 11.70 16.25 2.26
C HIS A 105 10.74 16.80 3.32
N VAL A 106 9.65 16.08 3.56
CA VAL A 106 8.68 16.39 4.62
C VAL A 106 9.13 15.73 5.92
N ASN A 107 9.67 16.52 6.83
CA ASN A 107 10.05 16.06 8.16
C ASN A 107 8.89 16.21 9.15
N ILE A 108 8.63 15.18 9.96
CA ILE A 108 7.60 15.21 11.00
C ILE A 108 8.26 15.04 12.37
N THR A 109 7.91 15.93 13.30
CA THR A 109 8.33 15.87 14.70
C THR A 109 8.01 14.52 15.33
N GLY A 110 8.99 13.95 16.04
CA GLY A 110 8.84 12.69 16.76
C GLY A 110 8.67 11.45 15.88
N ASN A 111 8.89 11.54 14.56
CA ASN A 111 8.59 10.46 13.61
C ASN A 111 7.13 9.96 13.69
N MET A 112 6.21 10.84 14.09
CA MET A 112 4.79 10.51 14.00
C MET A 112 4.40 10.38 12.52
N HIS A 113 3.71 9.29 12.18
CA HIS A 113 3.26 9.09 10.80
C HIS A 113 1.99 9.88 10.49
N VAL A 114 1.18 10.21 11.50
CA VAL A 114 -0.10 10.90 11.32
C VAL A 114 0.06 12.37 11.68
N LEU A 115 -0.28 13.26 10.75
CA LEU A 115 -0.32 14.70 10.98
C LEU A 115 -1.59 15.07 11.74
N SER A 116 -1.49 16.05 12.65
CA SER A 116 -2.66 16.69 13.26
C SER A 116 -3.47 17.45 12.21
N LEU A 117 -4.76 17.69 12.46
CA LEU A 117 -5.63 18.41 11.52
C LEU A 117 -5.07 19.78 11.09
N PRO A 118 -4.53 20.63 11.99
CA PRO A 118 -3.92 21.90 11.58
C PRO A 118 -2.69 21.70 10.67
N ASN A 119 -1.88 20.66 10.94
CA ASN A 119 -0.71 20.35 10.13
C ASN A 119 -1.10 19.75 8.77
N GLN A 120 -2.17 18.96 8.70
CA GLN A 120 -2.73 18.49 7.43
C GLN A 120 -3.18 19.68 6.57
N LEU A 121 -3.94 20.62 7.15
CA LEU A 121 -4.38 21.83 6.45
C LEU A 121 -3.19 22.65 5.93
N ARG A 122 -2.18 22.89 6.79
CA ARG A 122 -0.96 23.60 6.39
C ARG A 122 -0.20 22.86 5.28
N PHE A 123 -0.10 21.53 5.37
CA PHE A 123 0.54 20.71 4.35
C PHE A 123 -0.20 20.84 3.01
N VAL A 124 -1.53 20.69 3.00
CA VAL A 124 -2.35 20.85 1.80
C VAL A 124 -2.19 22.25 1.19
N GLN A 125 -2.24 23.30 2.02
CA GLN A 125 -2.06 24.68 1.56
C GLN A 125 -0.67 24.91 0.95
N ASN A 126 0.38 24.41 1.59
CA ASN A 126 1.75 24.55 1.08
C ASN A 126 1.93 23.82 -0.25
N VAL A 127 1.44 22.58 -0.35
CA VAL A 127 1.56 21.77 -1.58
C VAL A 127 0.77 22.38 -2.74
N THR A 128 -0.39 22.96 -2.47
CA THR A 128 -1.26 23.52 -3.52
C THR A 128 -0.84 24.91 -3.97
N ARG A 129 -0.50 25.80 -3.02
CA ARG A 129 -0.31 27.24 -3.28
C ARG A 129 1.13 27.64 -3.54
N TRP A 130 2.11 26.80 -3.22
CA TRP A 130 3.52 27.14 -3.43
C TRP A 130 3.92 26.92 -4.88
N THR A 131 3.56 27.87 -5.74
CA THR A 131 3.76 27.80 -7.20
C THR A 131 5.23 27.85 -7.62
N SER A 132 6.08 28.56 -6.86
CA SER A 132 7.50 28.74 -7.23
C SER A 132 8.37 27.48 -7.11
N ILE A 133 7.85 26.39 -6.55
CA ILE A 133 8.55 25.11 -6.43
C ILE A 133 7.95 24.01 -7.29
N LYS A 134 6.92 24.31 -8.10
CA LYS A 134 6.33 23.34 -9.00
C LYS A 134 7.08 23.35 -10.35
N PRO A 135 7.28 22.19 -11.00
CA PRO A 135 6.88 20.85 -10.56
C PRO A 135 7.67 20.31 -9.36
N ALA A 136 7.00 19.56 -8.49
CA ALA A 136 7.57 19.13 -7.19
C ALA A 136 7.37 17.64 -6.89
N PHE A 137 8.38 17.03 -6.28
CA PHE A 137 8.38 15.69 -5.70
C PHE A 137 8.57 15.79 -4.18
N TYR A 138 7.48 15.66 -3.45
CA TYR A 138 7.50 15.61 -1.98
C TYR A 138 7.72 14.17 -1.52
N HIS A 139 8.65 13.95 -0.59
CA HIS A 139 8.81 12.64 0.05
C HIS A 139 8.90 12.78 1.56
N GLY A 140 8.33 11.81 2.29
CA GLY A 140 8.40 11.81 3.75
C GLY A 140 7.65 10.65 4.37
N HIS A 141 7.93 10.36 5.63
CA HIS A 141 7.29 9.29 6.40
C HIS A 141 5.93 9.72 6.95
N VAL A 142 5.03 10.11 6.05
CA VAL A 142 3.69 10.62 6.35
C VAL A 142 2.64 9.59 5.97
N ALA A 143 1.55 9.50 6.72
CA ALA A 143 0.35 8.79 6.30
C ALA A 143 -0.30 9.48 5.09
N PHE A 144 -1.21 8.78 4.43
CA PHE A 144 -1.99 9.38 3.35
C PHE A 144 -2.81 10.57 3.85
N VAL A 145 -2.75 11.70 3.14
CA VAL A 145 -3.58 12.88 3.38
C VAL A 145 -4.50 13.06 2.18
N ASP A 146 -5.80 13.07 2.46
CA ASP A 146 -6.85 13.29 1.46
C ASP A 146 -7.02 14.81 1.26
N PHE A 147 -6.62 15.32 0.08
CA PHE A 147 -6.69 16.74 -0.22
C PHE A 147 -8.12 17.17 -0.54
N GLY A 148 -8.96 16.24 -1.01
CA GLY A 148 -10.37 16.49 -1.30
C GLY A 148 -11.16 16.92 -0.07
N LYS A 149 -10.81 16.39 1.12
CA LYS A 149 -11.41 16.83 2.40
C LYS A 149 -11.17 18.29 2.74
N PHE A 150 -10.19 18.92 2.11
CA PHE A 150 -9.82 20.33 2.32
C PHE A 150 -10.18 21.21 1.10
N GLY A 151 -10.95 20.68 0.14
CA GLY A 151 -11.32 21.41 -1.08
C GLY A 151 -10.14 21.69 -2.02
N ALA A 152 -9.08 20.88 -1.94
CA ALA A 152 -7.87 21.03 -2.74
C ALA A 152 -7.77 19.94 -3.82
N PRO A 153 -7.12 20.23 -4.97
CA PRO A 153 -6.85 19.21 -5.98
C PRO A 153 -5.90 18.14 -5.43
N GLN A 154 -6.19 16.88 -5.74
CA GLN A 154 -5.39 15.74 -5.27
C GLN A 154 -4.05 15.69 -6.03
N PRO A 155 -2.89 15.67 -5.33
CA PRO A 155 -1.62 15.46 -5.98
C PRO A 155 -1.46 14.00 -6.42
N LEU A 156 -0.48 13.72 -7.27
CA LEU A 156 -0.17 12.35 -7.69
C LEU A 156 0.52 11.60 -6.55
N TYR A 157 -0.18 10.64 -5.95
CA TYR A 157 0.42 9.77 -4.94
C TYR A 157 1.12 8.57 -5.59
N VAL A 158 2.34 8.30 -5.13
CA VAL A 158 3.10 7.09 -5.46
C VAL A 158 3.59 6.45 -4.18
N ASN A 159 3.75 5.12 -4.17
CA ASN A 159 4.36 4.44 -3.03
C ASN A 159 5.10 3.17 -3.45
N LEU A 160 5.98 2.69 -2.58
CA LEU A 160 6.73 1.45 -2.74
C LEU A 160 6.65 0.66 -1.44
N ILE A 161 6.07 -0.53 -1.55
CA ILE A 161 5.89 -1.47 -0.44
C ILE A 161 6.80 -2.69 -0.61
N ARG A 162 6.97 -3.46 0.46
CA ARG A 162 7.77 -4.68 0.52
C ARG A 162 6.98 -5.77 1.24
N LYS A 163 7.30 -7.04 0.97
CA LYS A 163 6.77 -8.19 1.73
C LYS A 163 6.84 -7.89 3.25
N PRO A 164 5.74 -8.11 4.00
CA PRO A 164 5.66 -7.68 5.40
C PRO A 164 6.77 -8.22 6.29
N LEU A 165 7.07 -9.53 6.18
CA LEU A 165 8.11 -10.19 6.97
C LEU A 165 9.51 -9.64 6.65
N ASP A 166 9.88 -9.57 5.38
CA ASP A 166 11.18 -9.05 4.96
C ASP A 166 11.40 -7.60 5.39
N ARG A 167 10.33 -6.79 5.35
CA ARG A 167 10.34 -5.41 5.84
C ARG A 167 10.61 -5.37 7.34
N LEU A 168 9.95 -6.23 8.11
CA LEU A 168 10.14 -6.35 9.56
C LEU A 168 11.57 -6.80 9.91
N VAL A 169 12.07 -7.83 9.24
CA VAL A 169 13.45 -8.33 9.40
C VAL A 169 14.47 -7.24 9.08
N SER A 170 14.27 -6.51 7.98
CA SER A 170 15.12 -5.37 7.62
C SER A 170 15.08 -4.25 8.67
N TYR A 171 13.90 -3.97 9.23
CA TYR A 171 13.75 -2.98 10.30
C TYR A 171 14.46 -3.43 11.59
N TYR A 172 14.33 -4.71 11.95
CA TYR A 172 14.93 -5.31 13.14
C TYR A 172 16.46 -5.17 13.13
N TYR A 173 17.11 -5.55 12.03
CA TYR A 173 18.57 -5.48 11.92
C TYR A 173 19.09 -4.05 11.75
N PHE A 174 18.32 -3.19 11.08
CA PHE A 174 18.67 -1.77 10.97
C PHE A 174 18.74 -1.07 12.33
N LEU A 175 17.83 -1.36 13.26
CA LEU A 175 17.87 -0.74 14.59
C LEU A 175 19.13 -1.13 15.37
N ARG A 176 19.66 -2.34 15.13
CA ARG A 176 20.85 -2.88 15.81
C ARG A 176 22.15 -2.45 15.16
N TYR A 177 22.27 -2.62 13.85
CA TYR A 177 23.52 -2.46 13.11
C TYR A 177 23.58 -1.18 12.27
N GLY A 178 22.46 -0.47 12.15
CA GLY A 178 22.40 0.75 11.36
C GLY A 178 22.30 0.49 9.86
N ASP A 179 22.88 1.39 9.07
CA ASP A 179 22.95 1.32 7.61
C ASP A 179 24.31 1.86 7.14
N ASN A 180 24.64 1.62 5.88
CA ASN A 180 25.85 2.10 5.22
C ASN A 180 25.72 3.49 4.59
N PHE A 181 24.52 4.09 4.59
CA PHE A 181 24.29 5.42 4.03
C PHE A 181 24.72 6.52 5.01
N ARG A 182 24.57 6.30 6.32
CA ARG A 182 25.01 7.19 7.39
C ARG A 182 25.69 6.39 8.51
N PRO A 183 26.93 5.89 8.30
CA PRO A 183 27.56 4.91 9.18
C PRO A 183 27.84 5.43 10.60
N HIS A 184 28.04 6.75 10.77
CA HIS A 184 28.37 7.34 12.07
C HIS A 184 27.16 7.81 12.89
N LEU A 185 25.93 7.56 12.42
CA LEU A 185 24.73 7.98 13.13
C LEU A 185 24.34 6.96 14.22
N VAL A 186 24.73 7.21 15.46
CA VAL A 186 24.31 6.40 16.61
C VAL A 186 22.84 6.66 16.92
N ARG A 187 22.01 5.61 16.87
CA ARG A 187 20.56 5.70 17.08
C ARG A 187 20.19 5.34 18.52
N ARG A 188 19.10 5.92 19.04
CA ARG A 188 18.64 5.69 20.43
C ARG A 188 18.43 4.22 20.82
N LYS A 189 18.15 3.32 19.86
CA LYS A 189 17.97 1.87 20.09
C LYS A 189 19.19 1.04 19.67
N HIS A 190 20.31 1.69 19.39
CA HIS A 190 21.55 1.01 19.02
C HIS A 190 22.08 0.26 20.24
N GLY A 191 22.29 -1.04 20.11
CA GLY A 191 22.83 -1.86 21.20
C GLY A 191 21.82 -2.36 22.24
N ASP A 192 20.52 -2.32 21.97
CA ASP A 192 19.50 -3.03 22.78
C ASP A 192 19.68 -4.55 22.59
N LYS A 193 20.62 -5.10 23.36
CA LYS A 193 20.94 -6.52 23.49
C LYS A 193 19.97 -7.05 24.55
N VAL A 194 18.91 -7.72 24.09
CA VAL A 194 18.07 -8.54 24.98
C VAL A 194 18.95 -9.57 25.66
#